data_AF-A0A2X4TNQ8-F1
#
_entry.id   AF-A0A2X4TNQ8-F1
#
_cell.length_a   1.000
_cell.length_b   1.000
_cell.length_c   1.000
_cell.angle_alpha   90.00
_cell.angle_beta   90.00
_cell.angle_gamma   90.00
#
_symmetry.space_group_name_H-M   'P 1'
#
loop_
_entity.id
_entity.type
_entity.pdbx_description
1 polymer ?
#
loop_
_entity_poly.entity_id
_entity_poly.type
_entity_poly.pdbx_seq_one_letter_code
_entity_poly.pdbx_strand_id
1 'polypeptide(L)'
;MPEYKSISWEAAFSSWVNNFDYVWPSSLKEPESEKVKVDETRFKAITEMLTVLLPQLTKDPQNRATLIKWACENANMNENLFADRLELDYEQLEQNPPDATPPGEGNFDELLSERAA
;
A
#
# COMPACT_ATOMS: atom_id res chain seq x y z
N MET A 1 44.55 -13.66 -30.36
CA MET A 1 45.15 -14.54 -29.34
C MET A 1 44.62 -14.11 -27.98
N PRO A 2 44.46 -15.00 -27.00
CA PRO A 2 43.96 -14.60 -25.70
C PRO A 2 44.94 -13.64 -25.00
N GLU A 3 44.46 -12.51 -24.47
CA GLU A 3 45.26 -11.40 -23.93
C GLU A 3 46.18 -11.80 -22.76
N TYR A 4 45.85 -12.90 -22.07
CA TYR A 4 46.59 -13.44 -20.94
C TYR A 4 47.89 -14.17 -21.33
N LYS A 5 48.14 -14.39 -22.64
CA LYS A 5 49.36 -15.04 -23.12
C LYS A 5 50.61 -14.15 -23.00
N SER A 6 50.43 -12.83 -22.90
CA SER A 6 51.50 -11.83 -22.86
C SER A 6 51.78 -11.26 -21.47
N ILE A 7 51.11 -11.74 -20.43
CA ILE A 7 51.27 -11.27 -19.05
C ILE A 7 51.79 -12.40 -18.16
N SER A 8 52.53 -12.05 -17.10
CA SER A 8 53.00 -13.05 -16.15
C SER A 8 51.83 -13.62 -15.34
N TRP A 9 52.02 -14.82 -14.80
CA TRP A 9 51.01 -15.48 -13.98
C TRP A 9 50.61 -14.62 -12.77
N GLU A 10 51.57 -13.94 -12.14
CA GLU A 10 51.35 -13.08 -10.99
C GLU A 10 50.48 -11.87 -11.34
N ALA A 11 50.70 -11.28 -12.52
CA ALA A 11 49.91 -10.15 -13.00
C ALA A 11 48.46 -10.57 -13.33
N ALA A 12 48.28 -11.73 -13.96
CA ALA A 12 46.97 -12.30 -14.24
C ALA A 12 46.22 -12.63 -12.92
N PHE A 13 46.91 -13.29 -11.99
CA PHE A 13 46.35 -13.67 -10.70
C PHE A 13 45.94 -12.45 -9.87
N SER A 14 46.81 -11.44 -9.78
CA SER A 14 46.53 -10.20 -9.05
C SER A 14 45.34 -9.45 -9.66
N SER A 15 45.23 -9.43 -10.99
CA SER A 15 44.06 -8.86 -11.68
C SER A 15 42.77 -9.59 -11.34
N TRP A 16 42.77 -10.92 -11.27
CA TRP A 16 41.55 -11.66 -10.94
C TRP A 16 41.13 -11.48 -9.48
N VAL A 17 42.09 -11.54 -8.55
CA VAL A 17 41.81 -11.36 -7.11
C VAL A 17 41.29 -9.95 -6.83
N ASN A 18 41.91 -8.93 -7.43
CA ASN A 18 41.52 -7.54 -7.19
C ASN A 18 40.22 -7.12 -7.90
N ASN A 19 39.77 -7.88 -8.90
CA ASN A 19 38.50 -7.63 -9.59
C ASN A 19 37.37 -8.57 -9.13
N PHE A 20 37.63 -9.45 -8.17
CA PHE A 20 36.58 -10.28 -7.59
C PHE A 20 35.84 -9.49 -6.51
N ASP A 21 34.69 -8.94 -6.88
CA ASP A 21 33.72 -8.41 -5.91
C ASP A 21 32.53 -9.37 -5.85
N TYR A 22 32.21 -9.83 -4.65
CA TYR A 22 31.07 -10.72 -4.40
C TYR A 22 30.34 -10.26 -3.15
N VAL A 23 29.21 -9.61 -3.37
CA VAL A 23 28.29 -9.26 -2.30
C VAL A 23 27.55 -10.53 -1.91
N TRP A 24 27.76 -10.99 -0.67
CA TRP A 24 27.06 -12.16 -0.15
C TRP A 24 25.54 -11.91 -0.17
N PRO A 25 24.73 -12.73 -0.87
CA PRO A 25 23.29 -12.58 -0.82
C PRO A 25 22.83 -12.85 0.62
N SER A 26 21.95 -12.00 1.17
CA SER A 26 21.48 -12.17 2.55
C SER A 26 20.89 -13.57 2.73
N SER A 27 21.50 -14.38 3.59
CA SER A 27 21.05 -15.74 3.87
C SER A 27 19.80 -15.79 4.77
N LEU A 28 19.33 -14.63 5.24
CA LEU A 28 18.09 -14.49 5.98
C LEU A 28 16.92 -14.56 5.01
N LYS A 29 16.42 -15.78 4.79
CA LYS A 29 15.04 -15.96 4.33
C LYS A 29 14.16 -15.40 5.43
N GLU A 30 13.58 -14.22 5.21
CA GLU A 30 12.68 -13.61 6.18
C GLU A 30 11.63 -14.64 6.62
N PRO A 31 11.47 -14.85 7.93
CA PRO A 31 10.47 -15.77 8.42
C PRO A 31 9.10 -15.28 7.94
N GLU A 32 8.23 -16.21 7.53
CA GLU A 32 6.88 -15.87 7.05
C GLU A 32 6.11 -14.99 8.04
N SER A 33 6.39 -15.13 9.36
CA SER A 33 5.83 -14.28 10.41
C SER A 33 6.24 -12.81 10.35
N GLU A 34 7.42 -12.49 9.81
CA GLU A 34 7.89 -11.11 9.67
C GLU A 34 7.31 -10.45 8.42
N LYS A 35 7.14 -11.21 7.34
CA LYS A 35 6.41 -10.76 6.15
C LYS A 35 4.97 -10.38 6.48
N VAL A 36 4.26 -11.20 7.26
CA VAL A 36 2.89 -10.91 7.71
C VAL A 36 2.83 -9.64 8.55
N LYS A 37 3.83 -9.38 9.41
CA LYS A 37 3.91 -8.13 10.20
C LYS A 37 4.16 -6.91 9.34
N VAL A 38 5.00 -7.02 8.31
CA VAL A 38 5.23 -5.94 7.34
C VAL A 38 3.95 -5.62 6.58
N ASP A 39 3.23 -6.64 6.14
CA ASP A 39 1.96 -6.48 5.42
C ASP A 39 0.88 -5.86 6.33
N GLU A 40 0.77 -6.29 7.59
CA GLU A 40 -0.11 -5.67 8.58
C GLU A 40 0.23 -4.18 8.80
N THR A 41 1.52 -3.85 8.91
CA THR A 41 1.98 -2.47 9.09
C THR A 41 1.62 -1.60 7.88
N ARG A 42 1.79 -2.13 6.66
CA ARG A 42 1.40 -1.43 5.41
C ARG A 42 -0.10 -1.17 5.37
N PHE A 43 -0.91 -2.19 5.70
CA PHE A 43 -2.36 -2.05 5.71
C PHE A 43 -2.85 -1.03 6.75
N LYS A 44 -2.24 -1.04 7.93
CA LYS A 44 -2.51 -0.05 8.98
C LYS A 44 -2.18 1.37 8.51
N ALA A 45 -1.04 1.57 7.86
CA ALA A 45 -0.65 2.87 7.32
C ALA A 45 -1.65 3.38 6.27
N ILE A 46 -2.14 2.52 5.38
CA ILE A 46 -3.19 2.86 4.40
C ILE A 46 -4.47 3.30 5.12
N THR A 47 -4.91 2.56 6.12
CA THR A 47 -6.14 2.84 6.88
C THR A 47 -6.05 4.16 7.65
N GLU A 48 -4.92 4.41 8.31
CA GLU A 48 -4.65 5.68 9.02
C GLU A 48 -4.65 6.86 8.05
N MET A 49 -4.02 6.71 6.89
CA MET A 49 -4.01 7.75 5.86
C MET A 49 -5.41 8.05 5.34
N LEU A 50 -6.21 7.02 5.04
CA LEU A 50 -7.60 7.19 4.59
C LEU A 50 -8.46 7.91 5.65
N THR A 51 -8.29 7.56 6.92
CA THR A 51 -9.02 8.19 8.04
C THR A 51 -8.77 9.71 8.10
N VAL A 52 -7.56 10.15 7.77
CA VAL A 52 -7.18 11.56 7.77
C VAL A 52 -7.63 12.28 6.49
N LEU A 53 -7.47 11.64 5.33
CA LEU A 53 -7.67 12.29 4.03
C LEU A 53 -9.13 12.27 3.55
N LEU A 54 -9.90 11.20 3.80
CA LEU A 54 -11.28 11.09 3.31
C LEU A 54 -12.19 12.23 3.77
N PRO A 55 -12.14 12.70 5.03
CA PRO A 55 -12.94 13.84 5.47
C PRO A 55 -12.65 15.13 4.71
N GLN A 56 -11.41 15.33 4.27
CA GLN A 56 -10.98 16.52 3.50
C GLN A 56 -11.52 16.52 2.07
N LEU A 57 -11.84 15.34 1.53
CA LEU A 57 -12.34 15.14 0.17
C LEU A 57 -13.86 15.01 0.09
N THR A 58 -14.60 15.35 1.15
CA THR A 58 -16.08 15.29 1.16
C THR A 58 -16.72 16.09 0.03
N LYS A 59 -16.14 17.25 -0.31
CA LYS A 59 -16.61 18.14 -1.39
C LYS A 59 -16.02 17.82 -2.77
N ASP A 60 -15.14 16.84 -2.86
CA ASP A 60 -14.45 16.45 -4.10
C ASP A 60 -14.63 14.95 -4.36
N PRO A 61 -15.76 14.56 -4.99
CA PRO A 61 -16.10 13.16 -5.21
C PRO A 61 -15.08 12.42 -6.09
N GLN A 62 -14.48 13.11 -7.06
CA GLN A 62 -13.53 12.52 -8.01
C GLN A 62 -12.21 12.16 -7.31
N ASN A 63 -11.64 13.09 -6.53
CA ASN A 63 -10.42 12.80 -5.78
C ASN A 63 -10.68 11.80 -4.65
N ARG A 64 -11.87 11.82 -4.04
CA ARG A 64 -12.27 10.81 -3.05
C ARG A 64 -12.29 9.41 -3.67
N ALA A 65 -12.97 9.22 -4.81
CA ALA A 65 -13.04 7.92 -5.48
C ALA A 65 -11.65 7.46 -5.94
N THR A 66 -10.82 8.37 -6.45
CA THR A 66 -9.43 8.08 -6.84
C THR A 66 -8.59 7.61 -5.63
N LEU A 67 -8.73 8.25 -4.48
CA LEU A 67 -8.04 7.85 -3.26
C LEU A 67 -8.50 6.47 -2.75
N ILE A 68 -9.81 6.21 -2.79
CA ILE A 68 -10.39 4.90 -2.41
C ILE A 68 -9.89 3.82 -3.37
N LYS A 69 -9.86 4.09 -4.68
CA LYS A 69 -9.32 3.18 -5.69
C LYS A 69 -7.86 2.84 -5.43
N TRP A 70 -7.03 3.85 -5.21
CA TRP A 70 -5.63 3.66 -4.86
C TRP A 70 -5.49 2.77 -3.62
N ALA A 71 -6.30 2.99 -2.58
CA ALA A 71 -6.24 2.18 -1.36
C ALA A 71 -6.66 0.72 -1.60
N CYS A 72 -7.71 0.48 -2.40
CA CYS A 72 -8.16 -0.86 -2.77
C CYS A 72 -7.09 -1.60 -3.57
N GLU A 73 -6.46 -0.94 -4.55
CA GLU A 73 -5.37 -1.53 -5.35
C GLU A 73 -4.18 -1.92 -4.47
N ASN A 74 -3.77 -1.05 -3.54
CA ASN A 74 -2.66 -1.33 -2.62
C ASN A 74 -3.01 -2.42 -1.59
N ALA A 75 -4.25 -2.49 -1.13
CA ALA A 75 -4.70 -3.57 -0.25
C ALA A 75 -4.71 -4.93 -0.99
N ASN A 76 -5.16 -4.94 -2.23
CA ASN A 76 -5.25 -6.15 -3.06
C ASN A 76 -3.90 -6.65 -3.57
N MET A 77 -2.84 -5.83 -3.52
CA MET A 77 -1.47 -6.29 -3.80
C MET A 77 -0.96 -7.28 -2.74
N ASN A 78 -1.53 -7.28 -1.53
CA ASN A 78 -1.15 -8.20 -0.46
C ASN A 78 -2.08 -9.42 -0.43
N GLU A 79 -1.73 -10.46 -1.19
CA GLU A 79 -2.50 -11.72 -1.26
C GLU A 79 -2.53 -12.49 0.08
N ASN A 80 -1.63 -12.16 1.02
CA ASN A 80 -1.52 -12.83 2.31
C ASN A 80 -2.54 -12.32 3.35
N LEU A 81 -3.06 -11.10 3.18
CA LEU A 81 -3.92 -10.44 4.18
C LEU A 81 -5.40 -10.81 4.02
N PHE A 82 -5.85 -10.91 2.78
CA PHE A 82 -7.25 -11.16 2.45
C PHE A 82 -7.35 -12.30 1.43
N ALA A 83 -8.24 -13.26 1.71
CA ALA A 83 -8.49 -14.36 0.78
C ALA A 83 -9.18 -13.88 -0.50
N ASP A 84 -10.05 -12.88 -0.37
CA ASP A 84 -10.81 -12.27 -1.46
C ASP A 84 -10.35 -10.82 -1.69
N ARG A 85 -10.42 -10.39 -2.95
CA ARG A 85 -10.08 -9.02 -3.34
C ARG A 85 -11.20 -8.06 -3.00
N LEU A 86 -10.83 -6.88 -2.50
CA LEU A 86 -11.76 -5.78 -2.31
C LEU A 86 -12.04 -5.12 -3.66
N GLU A 87 -13.25 -5.27 -4.16
CA GLU A 87 -13.71 -4.65 -5.41
C GLU A 87 -14.87 -3.70 -5.12
N LEU A 88 -14.70 -2.44 -5.54
CA LEU A 88 -15.69 -1.38 -5.39
C LEU A 88 -16.05 -0.82 -6.77
N ASP A 89 -17.30 -0.40 -6.91
CA ASP A 89 -17.73 0.36 -8.08
C ASP A 89 -17.34 1.83 -7.90
N TYR A 90 -16.22 2.21 -8.52
CA TYR A 90 -15.66 3.55 -8.41
C TYR A 90 -16.53 4.61 -9.09
N GLU A 91 -17.29 4.25 -10.13
CA GLU A 91 -18.20 5.18 -10.81
C GLU A 91 -19.40 5.50 -9.90
N GLN A 92 -19.95 4.49 -9.23
CA GLN A 92 -21.01 4.71 -8.24
C GLN A 92 -20.51 5.48 -7.02
N LEU A 93 -19.26 5.29 -6.60
CA LEU A 93 -18.65 6.06 -5.50
C LEU A 93 -18.50 7.55 -5.82
N GLU A 94 -18.26 7.91 -7.08
CA GLU A 94 -18.23 9.32 -7.52
C GLU A 94 -19.63 9.93 -7.51
N GLN A 95 -20.62 9.18 -8.00
CA GLN A 95 -22.01 9.65 -8.15
C GLN A 95 -22.75 9.77 -6.83
N ASN A 96 -22.37 8.99 -5.81
CA ASN A 96 -23.05 8.93 -4.51
C ASN A 96 -22.13 9.36 -3.36
N PRO A 97 -21.85 10.67 -3.19
CA PRO A 97 -21.13 11.15 -2.02
C PRO A 97 -21.91 10.94 -0.72
N PRO A 98 -21.21 10.64 0.40
CA PRO A 98 -21.87 10.56 1.70
C PRO A 98 -22.39 11.96 2.07
N ASP A 99 -23.56 11.97 2.72
CA ASP A 99 -24.15 13.21 3.21
C ASP A 99 -23.18 13.92 4.17
N ALA A 100 -23.09 15.23 4.05
CA ALA A 100 -22.17 16.06 4.84
C ALA A 100 -22.55 16.15 6.33
N THR A 101 -23.47 15.32 6.79
CA THR A 101 -23.94 15.31 8.17
C THR A 101 -22.78 14.95 9.09
N PRO A 102 -22.35 15.87 9.99
CA PRO A 102 -21.32 15.53 10.95
C PRO A 102 -21.80 14.34 11.79
N PRO A 103 -20.91 13.41 12.17
CA PRO A 103 -21.25 12.33 13.08
C PRO A 103 -21.49 12.95 14.47
N GLY A 104 -22.72 13.41 14.74
CA GLY A 104 -23.04 14.08 16.00
C GLY A 104 -24.40 14.77 16.09
N GLU A 105 -25.05 15.12 14.98
CA GLU A 105 -26.39 15.73 15.03
C GLU A 105 -27.38 14.87 14.24
N GLY A 106 -27.72 13.72 14.83
CA GLY A 106 -29.04 13.16 14.58
C GLY A 106 -30.05 14.21 15.02
N ASN A 107 -30.85 14.71 14.07
CA ASN A 107 -31.85 15.74 14.28
C ASN A 107 -32.92 15.22 15.26
N PHE A 108 -32.68 15.37 16.57
CA PHE A 108 -33.59 14.93 17.64
C PHE A 108 -34.99 15.57 17.51
N ASP A 109 -35.09 16.72 16.84
CA ASP A 109 -36.36 17.39 16.55
C ASP A 109 -37.24 16.62 15.55
N GLU A 110 -36.65 15.88 14.60
CA GLU A 110 -37.40 15.11 13.61
C GLU A 110 -38.06 13.88 14.25
N LEU A 111 -37.33 13.22 15.16
CA LEU A 111 -37.80 12.08 15.96
C LEU A 111 -38.90 12.47 16.97
N LEU A 112 -38.92 13.72 17.44
CA LEU A 112 -39.95 14.24 18.34
C LEU A 112 -41.20 14.69 17.56
N SER A 113 -41.04 15.20 16.35
CA SER A 113 -42.17 15.58 15.48
C SER A 113 -42.95 14.37 14.99
N GLU A 114 -42.30 13.26 14.64
CA GLU A 114 -43.00 12.02 14.22
C GLU A 114 -43.77 11.33 15.35
N ARG A 115 -43.37 11.55 16.62
CA ARG A 115 -44.08 10.99 17.79
C ARG A 115 -45.25 11.85 18.27
N ALA A 116 -45.41 13.05 17.73
CA ALA A 116 -46.46 14.00 18.12
C ALA A 116 -47.61 14.11 17.10
N ALA A 117 -47.62 13.28 16.05
CA ALA A 117 -48.66 13.21 15.01
C ALA A 117 -49.57 11.99 15.17
#